data_AF-A0A5M7PG58-F1
#
_entry.id   AF-A0A5M7PG58-F1
#
_cell.length_a   1.000
_cell.length_b   1.000
_cell.length_c   1.000
_cell.angle_alpha   90.00
_cell.angle_beta   90.00
_cell.angle_gamma   90.00
#
_symmetry.space_group_name_H-M   'P 1'
#
loop_
_entity.id
_entity.type
_entity.pdbx_description
1 polymer ?
#
loop_
_entity_poly.entity_id
_entity_poly.type
_entity_poly.pdbx_seq_one_letter_code
_entity_poly.pdbx_strand_id
1 'polypeptide(L)'
;MLKGSLSLILQHPWTGVGLGGFEASFAAVRQNFGTGIASYTIRHPHNELLYVLVEGGPLALSGLLLAAVACFLPALNVLRASKKRHMTALTNEHTPTLAVAVLLLPISLHVLLEYPFYQSASHLLVFLLLVRISQPEMLYQHRTIFVQPRRMCVIKVLLIVLSVGLLLTACDFLAGLKIQQQLTLAERYNLQSIPPALPLSMSLTQYERYDFDRHTQELLRYNRDHNSQLLEEYARWAQAYLAVHNDAGVYDSAIRIARYQGNQTLANKLSDQARLSFYADSRFKPKQVNLE
;
A
#
# COMPACT_ATOMS: atom_id res chain seq x y z
N MET A 1 -5.33 13.30 -11.19
CA MET A 1 -4.40 12.30 -10.62
C MET A 1 -3.12 12.22 -11.42
N LEU A 2 -3.19 11.88 -12.70
CA LEU A 2 -2.01 11.71 -13.57
C LEU A 2 -1.02 12.90 -13.54
N LYS A 3 -1.50 14.15 -13.68
CA LYS A 3 -0.62 15.35 -13.61
C LYS A 3 0.13 15.49 -12.28
N GLY A 4 -0.56 15.25 -11.16
CA GLY A 4 0.04 15.30 -9.83
C GLY A 4 1.05 14.18 -9.60
N SER A 5 0.72 12.95 -10.02
CA SER A 5 1.64 11.81 -9.97
C SER A 5 2.89 12.05 -10.83
N LEU A 6 2.72 12.60 -12.04
CA LEU A 6 3.84 12.94 -12.91
C LEU A 6 4.73 14.03 -12.30
N SER A 7 4.15 15.04 -11.67
CA SER A 7 4.91 16.05 -10.95
C SER A 7 5.72 15.46 -9.80
N LEU A 8 5.18 14.50 -9.05
CA LEU A 8 5.93 13.81 -7.99
C LEU A 8 7.08 12.99 -8.56
N ILE A 9 6.87 12.29 -9.68
CA ILE A 9 7.92 11.54 -10.38
C ILE A 9 9.04 12.49 -10.82
N LEU A 10 8.70 13.67 -11.33
CA LEU A 10 9.70 14.66 -11.75
C LEU A 10 10.47 15.27 -10.57
N GLN A 11 9.84 15.39 -9.40
CA GLN A 11 10.49 15.88 -8.18
C GLN A 11 11.41 14.83 -7.54
N HIS A 12 11.04 13.55 -7.61
CA HIS A 12 11.77 12.42 -7.01
C HIS A 12 12.03 11.28 -8.02
N PRO A 13 12.84 11.51 -9.07
CA PRO A 13 12.93 10.61 -10.23
C PRO A 13 13.59 9.26 -9.94
N TRP A 14 14.41 9.15 -8.89
CA TRP A 14 15.19 7.94 -8.61
C TRP A 14 14.64 7.11 -7.46
N THR A 15 14.37 7.75 -6.33
CA THR A 15 13.94 7.07 -5.10
C THR A 15 12.42 6.99 -4.98
N GLY A 16 11.68 7.80 -5.74
CA GLY A 16 10.30 8.11 -5.42
C GLY A 16 10.16 8.89 -4.11
N VAL A 17 8.92 9.07 -3.66
CA VAL A 17 8.59 9.79 -2.41
C VAL A 17 8.77 8.93 -1.15
N GLY A 18 9.10 7.65 -1.31
CA GLY A 18 9.16 6.66 -0.23
C GLY A 18 7.87 5.85 -0.10
N LEU A 19 7.99 4.62 0.40
CA LEU A 19 6.86 3.72 0.62
C LEU A 19 5.87 4.33 1.62
N GLY A 20 4.59 4.35 1.27
CA GLY A 20 3.52 4.97 2.07
C GLY A 20 3.51 6.50 2.06
N GLY A 21 4.45 7.15 1.37
CA GLY A 21 4.55 8.62 1.30
C GLY A 21 3.64 9.25 0.24
N PHE A 22 2.93 8.46 -0.57
CA PHE A 22 2.09 8.97 -1.65
C PHE A 22 0.99 9.89 -1.14
N GLU A 23 0.29 9.51 -0.07
CA GLU A 23 -0.91 10.19 0.41
C GLU A 23 -0.62 11.65 0.79
N ALA A 24 0.37 11.89 1.64
CA ALA A 24 0.81 13.24 2.03
C ALA A 24 1.44 14.02 0.86
N SER A 25 2.34 13.39 0.10
CA SER A 25 3.05 14.08 -1.00
C SER A 25 2.10 14.50 -2.13
N PHE A 26 1.13 13.65 -2.45
CA PHE A 26 0.13 13.93 -3.47
C PHE A 26 -0.83 15.04 -3.02
N ALA A 27 -1.13 15.15 -1.73
CA ALA A 27 -1.91 16.25 -1.19
C ALA A 27 -1.19 17.60 -1.37
N ALA A 28 0.13 17.65 -1.14
CA ALA A 28 0.93 18.87 -1.29
C ALA A 28 0.98 19.37 -2.75
N VAL A 29 1.20 18.46 -3.71
CA VAL A 29 1.36 18.81 -5.13
C VAL A 29 0.03 19.09 -5.84
N ARG A 30 -1.10 18.70 -5.24
CA ARG A 30 -2.46 18.89 -5.79
C ARG A 30 -2.77 20.35 -6.15
N GLN A 31 -2.20 21.30 -5.43
CA GLN A 31 -2.43 22.74 -5.60
C GLN A 31 -2.11 23.25 -7.01
N ASN A 32 -1.06 22.71 -7.62
CA ASN A 32 -0.53 23.19 -8.90
C ASN A 32 -1.38 22.75 -10.10
N PHE A 33 -2.36 21.86 -9.91
CA PHE A 33 -3.05 21.18 -11.03
C PHE A 33 -4.56 21.42 -11.09
N GLY A 34 -5.12 22.26 -10.22
CA GLY A 34 -6.52 22.69 -10.26
C GLY A 34 -7.51 21.69 -9.61
N THR A 35 -8.52 22.24 -8.94
CA THR A 35 -9.46 21.61 -8.00
C THR A 35 -10.58 20.79 -8.65
N GLY A 36 -10.25 19.90 -9.60
CA GLY A 36 -11.25 19.06 -10.28
C GLY A 36 -11.54 17.71 -9.61
N ILE A 37 -10.86 17.37 -8.51
CA ILE A 37 -10.96 16.04 -7.87
C ILE A 37 -11.35 16.24 -6.41
N ALA A 38 -12.36 15.46 -6.00
CA ALA A 38 -13.20 15.65 -4.84
C ALA A 38 -12.46 15.75 -3.49
N SER A 39 -13.18 16.30 -2.51
CA SER A 39 -12.75 16.66 -1.15
C SER A 39 -12.48 15.46 -0.22
N TYR A 40 -12.02 14.35 -0.77
CA TYR A 40 -11.67 13.14 -0.03
C TYR A 40 -10.17 12.84 -0.10
N THR A 41 -9.71 12.15 0.93
CA THR A 41 -8.34 11.63 1.02
C THR A 41 -8.09 10.61 -0.07
N ILE A 42 -7.07 10.84 -0.88
CA ILE A 42 -6.63 9.92 -1.92
C ILE A 42 -5.43 9.17 -1.38
N ARG A 43 -5.61 7.88 -1.09
CA ARG A 43 -4.56 7.03 -0.53
C ARG A 43 -3.63 6.44 -1.59
N HIS A 44 -4.09 6.30 -2.83
CA HIS A 44 -3.32 5.74 -3.95
C HIS A 44 -3.88 6.24 -5.29
N PRO A 45 -3.07 6.28 -6.37
CA PRO A 45 -3.58 6.44 -7.72
C PRO A 45 -4.18 5.13 -8.21
N HIS A 46 -5.21 5.19 -9.05
CA HIS A 46 -5.88 4.01 -9.64
C HIS A 46 -5.00 3.24 -10.65
N ASN A 47 -3.71 3.55 -10.75
CA ASN A 47 -2.80 2.91 -11.70
C ASN A 47 -1.57 2.45 -10.93
N GLU A 48 -1.37 1.14 -10.87
CA GLU A 48 -0.32 0.50 -10.06
C GLU A 48 1.08 0.84 -10.60
N LEU A 49 1.24 0.96 -11.93
CA LEU A 49 2.52 1.36 -12.52
C LEU A 49 2.92 2.78 -12.07
N LEU A 50 1.95 3.70 -12.08
CA LEU A 50 2.15 5.05 -11.58
C LEU A 50 2.38 5.05 -10.08
N TYR A 51 1.66 4.22 -9.32
CA TYR A 51 1.80 4.14 -7.87
C TYR A 51 3.20 3.68 -7.46
N VAL A 52 3.63 2.54 -7.97
CA VAL A 52 4.94 1.93 -7.72
C VAL A 52 6.07 2.87 -8.13
N LEU A 53 5.92 3.56 -9.26
CA LEU A 53 6.90 4.53 -9.74
C LEU A 53 6.95 5.80 -8.87
N VAL A 54 5.81 6.30 -8.36
CA VAL A 54 5.79 7.47 -7.48
C VAL A 54 6.43 7.15 -6.12
N GLU A 55 6.12 6.00 -5.52
CA GLU A 55 6.63 5.66 -4.18
C GLU A 55 8.06 5.13 -4.19
N GLY A 56 8.38 4.19 -5.08
CA GLY A 56 9.66 3.48 -5.09
C GLY A 56 10.53 3.71 -6.32
N GLY A 57 10.12 4.62 -7.21
CA GLY A 57 10.91 5.01 -8.37
C GLY A 57 11.13 3.89 -9.39
N PRO A 58 12.14 4.06 -10.28
CA PRO A 58 12.49 3.07 -11.29
C PRO A 58 12.89 1.72 -10.70
N LEU A 59 13.44 1.69 -9.48
CA LEU A 59 13.81 0.45 -8.81
C LEU A 59 12.57 -0.42 -8.53
N ALA A 60 11.54 0.15 -7.91
CA ALA A 60 10.31 -0.58 -7.64
C ALA A 60 9.59 -0.97 -8.94
N LEU A 61 9.57 -0.08 -9.95
CA LEU A 61 9.02 -0.38 -11.27
C LEU A 61 9.76 -1.55 -11.93
N SER A 62 11.08 -1.63 -11.82
CA SER A 62 11.87 -2.75 -12.35
C SER A 62 11.48 -4.08 -11.72
N GLY A 63 11.20 -4.11 -10.41
CA GLY A 63 10.74 -5.30 -9.71
C GLY A 63 9.38 -5.79 -10.22
N LEU A 64 8.45 -4.86 -10.42
CA LEU A 64 7.14 -5.15 -11.00
C LEU A 64 7.25 -5.66 -12.44
N LEU A 65 8.11 -5.05 -13.26
CA LEU A 65 8.36 -5.50 -14.64
C LEU A 65 9.01 -6.90 -14.68
N LEU A 66 9.95 -7.19 -13.77
CA LEU A 66 10.53 -8.53 -13.65
C LEU A 66 9.48 -9.58 -13.28
N ALA A 67 8.56 -9.26 -12.36
CA ALA A 67 7.45 -10.14 -12.01
C ALA A 67 6.51 -10.37 -13.20
N ALA A 68 6.19 -9.33 -13.96
CA ALA A 68 5.39 -9.44 -15.18
C ALA A 68 6.10 -10.33 -16.22
N VAL A 69 7.40 -10.12 -16.46
CA VAL A 69 8.19 -10.97 -17.36
C VAL A 69 8.18 -12.42 -16.89
N ALA A 70 8.38 -12.69 -15.61
CA ALA A 70 8.35 -14.05 -15.07
C ALA A 70 7.00 -14.75 -15.30
N CYS A 71 5.88 -14.02 -15.16
CA CYS A 71 4.54 -14.56 -15.41
C CYS A 71 4.32 -14.94 -16.89
N PHE A 72 4.82 -14.13 -17.83
CA PHE A 72 4.58 -14.33 -19.27
C PHE A 72 5.73 -15.08 -19.99
N LEU A 73 6.87 -15.32 -19.33
CA LEU A 73 8.04 -15.98 -19.92
C LEU A 73 7.74 -17.36 -20.54
N PRO A 74 6.94 -18.26 -19.91
CA PRO A 74 6.60 -19.55 -20.52
C PRO A 74 5.89 -19.39 -21.87
N ALA A 75 4.92 -18.49 -21.94
CA ALA A 75 4.19 -18.20 -23.18
C ALA A 75 5.10 -17.62 -24.25
N LEU A 76 5.98 -16.69 -23.90
CA LEU A 76 6.98 -16.12 -24.83
C LEU A 76 7.93 -17.19 -25.38
N ASN A 77 8.34 -18.16 -24.55
CA ASN A 77 9.20 -19.26 -24.97
C ASN A 77 8.47 -20.19 -25.95
N VAL A 78 7.19 -20.51 -25.70
CA VAL A 78 6.36 -21.29 -26.62
C VAL A 78 6.22 -20.58 -27.97
N LEU A 79 5.92 -19.28 -27.98
CA LEU A 79 5.79 -18.48 -29.21
C LEU A 79 7.11 -18.44 -30.02
N ARG A 80 8.25 -18.27 -29.34
CA ARG A 80 9.59 -18.28 -29.98
C ARG A 80 9.95 -19.65 -30.56
N ALA A 81 9.61 -20.73 -29.86
CA ALA A 81 9.85 -22.09 -30.33
C ALA A 81 8.98 -22.44 -31.55
N SER A 82 7.72 -22.00 -31.53
CA SER A 82 6.77 -22.14 -32.65
C SER A 82 7.25 -21.39 -33.89
N LYS A 83 7.77 -20.17 -33.77
CA LYS A 83 8.28 -19.38 -34.90
C LYS A 83 9.53 -20.00 -35.58
N LYS A 84 10.35 -20.77 -34.85
CA LYS A 84 11.57 -21.41 -35.38
C LYS A 84 11.32 -22.72 -36.13
N ARG A 85 10.20 -23.41 -35.86
CA ARG A 85 9.81 -24.62 -36.58
C ARG A 85 8.72 -24.22 -37.56
N HIS A 86 8.97 -24.31 -38.87
CA HIS A 86 7.93 -24.04 -39.87
C HIS A 86 6.64 -24.77 -39.47
N MET A 87 5.59 -23.98 -39.33
CA MET A 87 4.38 -24.25 -38.58
C MET A 87 3.67 -25.53 -39.03
N THR A 88 3.86 -26.63 -38.29
CA THR A 88 2.98 -27.80 -38.37
C THR A 88 2.64 -28.23 -36.95
N ALA A 89 1.41 -27.91 -36.56
CA ALA A 89 0.76 -28.16 -35.28
C ALA A 89 1.37 -27.43 -34.07
N LEU A 90 0.62 -26.45 -33.55
CA LEU A 90 0.51 -26.26 -32.10
C LEU A 90 0.15 -27.64 -31.52
N THR A 91 1.17 -28.38 -31.08
CA THR A 91 0.96 -29.68 -30.43
C THR A 91 0.10 -29.43 -29.19
N ASN A 92 -0.81 -30.37 -28.91
CA ASN A 92 -1.79 -30.29 -27.80
C ASN A 92 -1.14 -29.91 -26.45
N GLU A 93 0.14 -30.23 -26.27
CA GLU A 93 0.93 -29.93 -25.07
C GLU A 93 1.26 -28.44 -24.86
N HIS A 94 1.27 -27.58 -25.89
CA HIS A 94 1.65 -26.16 -25.78
C HIS A 94 0.46 -25.19 -25.80
N THR A 95 -0.69 -25.66 -26.28
CA THR A 95 -1.97 -24.95 -26.26
C THR A 95 -2.40 -24.47 -24.88
N PRO A 96 -2.30 -25.25 -23.78
CA PRO A 96 -2.76 -24.80 -22.46
C PRO A 96 -1.93 -23.63 -21.92
N THR A 97 -0.61 -23.62 -22.08
CA THR A 97 0.25 -22.51 -21.63
C THR A 97 -0.11 -21.19 -22.32
N LEU A 98 -0.38 -21.22 -23.63
CA LEU A 98 -0.80 -20.03 -24.38
C LEU A 98 -2.22 -19.61 -24.02
N ALA A 99 -3.15 -20.55 -23.88
CA ALA A 99 -4.53 -20.25 -23.46
C ALA A 99 -4.56 -19.58 -22.08
N VAL A 100 -3.76 -20.07 -21.13
CA VAL A 100 -3.67 -19.48 -19.79
C VAL A 100 -3.02 -18.09 -19.85
N ALA A 101 -2.03 -17.86 -20.70
CA ALA A 101 -1.46 -16.52 -20.88
C ALA A 101 -2.46 -15.51 -21.44
N VAL A 102 -3.36 -15.94 -22.34
CA VAL A 102 -4.48 -15.13 -22.83
C VAL A 102 -5.46 -14.79 -21.70
N LEU A 103 -5.72 -15.72 -20.76
CA LEU A 103 -6.55 -15.48 -19.58
C LEU A 103 -5.87 -14.56 -18.54
N LEU A 104 -4.54 -14.64 -18.42
CA LEU A 104 -3.77 -13.79 -17.50
C LEU A 104 -3.79 -12.32 -17.94
N LEU A 105 -3.74 -12.05 -19.24
CA LEU A 105 -3.64 -10.70 -19.80
C LEU A 105 -4.76 -9.73 -19.34
N PRO A 106 -6.07 -10.05 -19.45
CA PRO A 106 -7.12 -9.14 -19.00
C PRO A 106 -7.07 -8.90 -17.49
N ILE A 107 -6.76 -9.92 -16.69
CA ILE A 107 -6.64 -9.78 -15.23
C ILE A 107 -5.45 -8.89 -14.88
N SER A 108 -4.29 -9.11 -15.51
CA SER A 108 -3.09 -8.27 -15.32
C SER A 108 -3.35 -6.82 -15.71
N LEU A 109 -3.98 -6.57 -16.85
CA LEU A 109 -4.27 -5.20 -17.30
C LEU A 109 -5.24 -4.49 -16.37
N HIS A 110 -6.32 -5.15 -15.96
CA HIS A 110 -7.28 -4.57 -15.03
C HIS A 110 -6.63 -4.19 -13.69
N VAL A 111 -5.76 -5.05 -13.17
CA VAL A 111 -5.08 -4.82 -11.90
C VAL A 111 -4.02 -3.72 -11.99
N LEU A 112 -3.32 -3.63 -13.12
CA LEU A 112 -2.30 -2.59 -13.32
C LEU A 112 -2.92 -1.21 -13.59
N LEU A 113 -4.12 -1.14 -14.16
CA LEU A 113 -4.71 0.10 -14.67
C LEU A 113 -5.88 0.64 -13.85
N GLU A 114 -6.55 -0.19 -13.05
CA GLU A 114 -7.75 0.22 -12.30
C GLU A 114 -7.73 -0.20 -10.82
N TYR A 115 -7.81 -1.51 -10.55
CA TYR A 115 -8.04 -2.03 -9.20
C TYR A 115 -6.96 -3.02 -8.75
N PRO A 116 -6.11 -2.65 -7.78
CA PRO A 116 -4.99 -3.46 -7.37
C PRO A 116 -5.42 -4.71 -6.59
N PHE A 117 -4.55 -5.74 -6.58
CA PHE A 117 -4.84 -7.04 -5.96
C PHE A 117 -5.19 -6.98 -4.47
N TYR A 118 -4.71 -5.97 -3.74
CA TYR A 118 -5.00 -5.83 -2.32
C TYR A 118 -6.47 -5.52 -2.02
N GLN A 119 -7.28 -5.15 -3.03
CA GLN A 119 -8.73 -5.00 -2.87
C GLN A 119 -9.48 -6.33 -2.97
N SER A 120 -8.88 -7.37 -3.55
CA SER A 120 -9.57 -8.65 -3.75
C SER A 120 -8.62 -9.86 -3.71
N ALA A 121 -8.61 -10.52 -2.56
CA ALA A 121 -7.86 -11.76 -2.35
C ALA A 121 -8.26 -12.88 -3.32
N SER A 122 -9.54 -12.93 -3.74
CA SER A 122 -10.01 -13.93 -4.71
C SER A 122 -9.38 -13.73 -6.09
N HIS A 123 -9.28 -12.48 -6.57
CA HIS A 123 -8.62 -12.18 -7.83
C HIS A 123 -7.13 -12.51 -7.79
N LEU A 124 -6.46 -12.20 -6.67
CA LEU A 124 -5.07 -12.59 -6.46
C LEU A 124 -4.89 -14.11 -6.49
N LEU A 125 -5.76 -14.86 -5.82
CA LEU A 125 -5.69 -16.33 -5.78
C LEU A 125 -5.88 -16.94 -7.18
N VAL A 126 -6.91 -16.48 -7.91
CA VAL A 126 -7.17 -16.93 -9.29
C VAL A 126 -5.98 -16.60 -10.18
N PHE A 127 -5.41 -15.40 -10.05
CA PHE A 127 -4.22 -14.99 -10.79
C PHE A 127 -3.03 -15.91 -10.50
N LEU A 128 -2.72 -16.20 -9.23
CA LEU A 128 -1.63 -17.09 -8.85
C LEU A 128 -1.84 -18.52 -9.34
N LEU A 129 -3.09 -19.02 -9.31
CA LEU A 129 -3.43 -20.33 -9.87
C LEU A 129 -3.20 -20.38 -11.38
N LEU A 130 -3.64 -19.37 -12.12
CA LEU A 130 -3.39 -19.26 -13.56
C LEU A 130 -1.88 -19.17 -13.84
N VAL A 131 -1.12 -18.37 -13.09
CA VAL A 131 0.34 -18.34 -13.21
C VAL A 131 0.92 -19.73 -12.99
N ARG A 132 0.47 -20.46 -11.96
CA ARG A 132 0.96 -21.81 -11.66
C ARG A 132 0.65 -22.81 -12.79
N ILE A 133 -0.56 -22.79 -13.32
CA ILE A 133 -1.00 -23.66 -14.43
C ILE A 133 -0.24 -23.31 -15.73
N SER A 134 0.10 -22.04 -15.93
CA SER A 134 0.90 -21.60 -17.09
C SER A 134 2.33 -22.10 -17.06
N GLN A 135 2.87 -22.43 -15.88
CA GLN A 135 4.22 -22.96 -15.77
C GLN A 135 4.23 -24.38 -16.32
N PRO A 136 5.22 -24.73 -17.19
CA PRO A 136 5.34 -26.09 -17.66
C PRO A 136 5.43 -27.03 -16.47
N GLU A 137 4.70 -28.14 -16.51
CA GLU A 137 5.00 -29.25 -15.62
C GLU A 137 6.47 -29.59 -15.88
N MET A 138 7.28 -29.52 -14.83
CA MET A 138 8.55 -30.22 -14.85
C MET A 138 8.19 -31.69 -14.84
N LEU A 139 7.79 -32.23 -15.99
CA LEU A 139 7.86 -33.65 -16.23
C LEU A 139 9.27 -34.02 -15.80
N TYR A 140 9.36 -34.89 -14.79
CA TYR A 140 10.59 -35.50 -14.31
C TYR A 140 11.20 -36.33 -15.46
N GLN A 141 11.59 -35.68 -16.56
CA GLN A 141 12.63 -36.23 -17.39
C GLN A 141 13.84 -36.25 -16.49
N HIS A 142 14.29 -37.45 -16.14
CA HIS A 142 15.62 -37.71 -15.57
C HIS A 142 16.71 -37.22 -16.54
N ARG A 143 16.74 -35.93 -16.86
CA ARG A 143 17.99 -35.26 -17.14
C ARG A 143 18.66 -35.17 -15.79
N THR A 144 19.68 -36.00 -15.60
CA THR A 144 20.69 -35.80 -14.57
C THR A 144 21.39 -34.47 -14.86
N ILE A 145 20.73 -33.36 -14.51
CA ILE A 145 21.42 -32.09 -14.40
C ILE A 145 22.41 -32.33 -13.27
N PHE A 146 23.70 -32.39 -13.59
CA PHE A 146 24.75 -32.49 -12.60
C PHE A 146 24.79 -31.15 -11.85
N VAL A 147 23.89 -31.00 -10.88
CA VAL A 147 23.81 -29.82 -10.04
C VAL A 147 24.98 -29.92 -9.08
N GLN A 148 25.96 -29.02 -9.21
CA GLN A 148 27.09 -28.95 -8.29
C GLN A 148 26.58 -28.95 -6.84
N PRO A 149 27.21 -29.70 -5.91
CA PRO A 149 26.72 -29.84 -4.53
C PRO A 149 26.54 -28.49 -3.81
N ARG A 150 27.33 -27.47 -4.18
CA ARG A 150 27.15 -26.08 -3.72
C ARG A 150 25.80 -25.47 -4.11
N ARG A 151 25.34 -25.65 -5.36
CA ARG A 151 24.03 -25.13 -5.83
C ARG A 151 22.86 -25.84 -5.13
N MET A 152 23.00 -27.13 -4.83
CA MET A 152 21.98 -27.89 -4.10
C MET A 152 21.88 -27.46 -2.62
N CYS A 153 22.99 -27.09 -2.00
CA CYS A 153 22.98 -26.46 -0.67
C CYS A 153 22.23 -25.11 -0.69
N VAL A 154 22.53 -24.25 -1.67
CA VAL A 154 21.87 -22.94 -1.81
C VAL A 154 20.36 -23.07 -2.00
N ILE A 155 19.90 -23.97 -2.89
CA ILE A 155 18.47 -24.19 -3.11
C ILE A 155 17.78 -24.72 -1.85
N LYS A 156 18.39 -25.66 -1.12
CA LYS A 156 17.83 -26.18 0.14
C LYS A 156 17.71 -25.08 1.20
N VAL A 157 18.76 -24.28 1.37
CA VAL A 157 18.74 -23.13 2.29
C VAL A 157 17.65 -22.14 1.88
N LEU A 158 17.53 -21.81 0.60
CA LEU A 158 16.49 -20.90 0.10
C LEU A 158 15.08 -21.44 0.38
N LEU A 159 14.83 -22.73 0.16
CA LEU A 159 13.53 -23.35 0.44
C LEU A 159 13.20 -23.37 1.93
N ILE A 160 14.18 -23.63 2.81
CA ILE A 160 14.01 -23.55 4.26
C ILE A 160 13.69 -22.11 4.68
N VAL A 161 14.42 -21.13 4.14
CA VAL A 161 14.17 -19.71 4.43
C VAL A 161 12.77 -19.31 3.97
N LEU A 162 12.36 -19.74 2.78
CA LEU A 162 11.02 -19.46 2.24
C LEU A 162 9.91 -20.11 3.07
N SER A 163 10.09 -21.36 3.51
CA SER A 163 9.08 -22.06 4.32
C SER A 163 8.97 -21.49 5.74
N VAL A 164 10.10 -21.13 6.36
CA VAL A 164 10.11 -20.42 7.64
C VAL A 164 9.46 -19.05 7.47
N GLY A 165 9.79 -18.30 6.42
CA GLY A 165 9.16 -17.03 6.11
C GLY A 165 7.64 -17.15 5.96
N LEU A 166 7.18 -18.17 5.22
CA LEU A 166 5.75 -18.45 5.06
C LEU A 166 5.06 -18.75 6.40
N LEU A 167 5.67 -19.58 7.25
CA LEU A 167 5.17 -19.88 8.61
C LEU A 167 5.06 -18.62 9.46
N LEU A 168 6.08 -17.75 9.44
CA LEU A 168 6.05 -16.48 10.17
C LEU A 168 4.91 -15.59 9.66
N THR A 169 4.78 -15.43 8.34
CA THR A 169 3.68 -14.63 7.77
C THR A 169 2.29 -15.19 8.10
N ALA A 170 2.13 -16.51 8.15
CA ALA A 170 0.88 -17.15 8.53
C ALA A 170 0.54 -16.92 10.01
N CYS A 171 1.54 -17.01 10.89
CA CYS A 171 1.38 -16.66 12.30
C CYS A 171 0.99 -15.18 12.48
N ASP A 172 1.67 -14.27 11.78
CA ASP A 172 1.38 -12.83 11.82
C ASP A 172 -0.02 -12.53 11.29
N PHE A 173 -0.46 -13.23 10.23
CA PHE A 173 -1.81 -13.11 9.69
C PHE A 173 -2.89 -13.52 10.71
N LEU A 174 -2.72 -14.68 11.36
CA LEU A 174 -3.65 -15.15 12.39
C LEU A 174 -3.71 -14.21 13.60
N ALA A 175 -2.55 -13.69 14.02
CA ALA A 175 -2.48 -12.71 15.09
C ALA A 175 -3.15 -11.38 14.69
N GLY A 176 -2.93 -10.92 13.46
CA GLY A 176 -3.56 -9.74 12.89
C GLY A 176 -5.08 -9.83 12.90
N LEU A 177 -5.66 -10.98 12.53
CA LEU A 177 -7.13 -11.20 12.59
C LEU A 177 -7.68 -11.05 14.00
N LYS A 178 -6.99 -11.56 15.02
CA LYS A 178 -7.40 -11.43 16.41
C LYS A 178 -7.38 -9.97 16.88
N ILE A 179 -6.32 -9.23 16.55
CA ILE A 179 -6.21 -7.81 16.89
C ILE A 179 -7.27 -6.98 16.16
N GLN A 180 -7.48 -7.26 14.86
CA GLN A 180 -8.54 -6.62 14.07
C GLN A 180 -9.90 -6.72 14.78
N GLN A 181 -10.23 -7.91 15.33
CA GLN A 181 -11.44 -8.11 16.12
C GLN A 181 -11.45 -7.29 17.42
N GLN A 182 -10.33 -7.27 18.15
CA GLN A 182 -10.20 -6.50 19.40
C GLN A 182 -10.33 -4.99 19.18
N LEU A 183 -9.65 -4.44 18.17
CA LEU A 183 -9.75 -3.02 17.80
C LEU A 183 -11.19 -2.67 17.38
N THR A 184 -11.82 -3.53 16.57
CA THR A 184 -13.22 -3.33 16.17
C THR A 184 -14.17 -3.32 17.37
N LEU A 185 -13.93 -4.18 18.38
CA LEU A 185 -14.69 -4.14 19.62
C LEU A 185 -14.40 -2.86 20.41
N ALA A 186 -13.13 -2.45 20.52
CA ALA A 186 -12.74 -1.22 21.19
C ALA A 186 -13.43 0.00 20.56
N GLU A 187 -13.39 0.14 19.23
CA GLU A 187 -14.07 1.20 18.47
C GLU A 187 -15.58 1.22 18.75
N ARG A 188 -16.24 0.05 18.76
CA ARG A 188 -17.69 -0.06 19.08
C ARG A 188 -18.01 0.40 20.51
N TYR A 189 -17.08 0.21 21.45
CA TYR A 189 -17.21 0.68 22.83
C TYR A 189 -16.51 2.02 23.05
N ASN A 190 -16.43 2.88 22.02
CA ASN A 190 -15.87 4.24 22.08
C ASN A 190 -14.44 4.29 22.65
N LEU A 191 -13.62 3.32 22.27
CA LEU A 191 -12.22 3.20 22.64
C LEU A 191 -11.98 3.22 24.17
N GLN A 192 -12.94 2.72 24.97
CA GLN A 192 -12.77 2.67 26.43
C GLN A 192 -11.66 1.71 26.88
N SER A 193 -11.43 0.62 26.14
CA SER A 193 -10.39 -0.36 26.42
C SER A 193 -9.64 -0.73 25.15
N ILE A 194 -8.44 -0.19 24.98
CA ILE A 194 -7.48 -0.59 23.96
C ILE A 194 -6.39 -1.43 24.65
N PRO A 195 -5.90 -2.52 24.03
CA PRO A 195 -4.79 -3.29 24.57
C PRO A 195 -3.55 -2.38 24.83
N PRO A 196 -2.85 -2.48 25.97
CA PRO A 196 -1.79 -1.53 26.32
C PRO A 196 -0.50 -1.67 25.48
N ALA A 197 -0.26 -2.83 24.87
CA ALA A 197 0.87 -3.04 23.97
C ALA A 197 0.55 -4.10 22.90
N LEU A 198 0.97 -3.82 21.66
CA LEU A 198 1.04 -4.82 20.59
C LEU A 198 2.29 -5.68 20.76
N PRO A 199 2.19 -7.02 20.73
CA PRO A 199 3.36 -7.90 20.67
C PRO A 199 4.16 -7.66 19.38
N LEU A 200 5.48 -7.87 19.42
CA LEU A 200 6.40 -7.55 18.31
C LEU A 200 6.03 -8.24 16.99
N SER A 201 5.64 -9.51 17.03
CA SER A 201 5.16 -10.26 15.85
C SER A 201 3.86 -9.70 15.25
N MET A 202 3.08 -8.96 16.04
CA MET A 202 1.74 -8.51 15.67
C MET A 202 1.70 -7.06 15.18
N SER A 203 2.82 -6.34 15.33
CA SER A 203 2.97 -4.94 14.93
C SER A 203 2.88 -4.75 13.40
N LEU A 204 3.42 -5.69 12.61
CA LEU A 204 3.66 -5.45 11.19
C LEU A 204 2.42 -5.17 10.32
N THR A 205 1.24 -5.64 10.72
CA THR A 205 0.01 -5.49 9.91
C THR A 205 -1.05 -4.58 10.52
N GLN A 206 -1.05 -4.39 11.84
CA GLN A 206 -2.11 -3.66 12.56
C GLN A 206 -1.59 -2.44 13.31
N TYR A 207 -0.29 -2.16 13.24
CA TYR A 207 0.31 -1.07 14.00
C TYR A 207 -0.31 0.29 13.69
N GLU A 208 -0.48 0.66 12.41
CA GLU A 208 -1.05 1.96 12.05
C GLU A 208 -2.46 2.17 12.63
N ARG A 209 -3.32 1.16 12.53
CA ARG A 209 -4.69 1.24 13.08
C ARG A 209 -4.66 1.33 14.60
N TYR A 210 -3.87 0.48 15.25
CA TYR A 210 -3.71 0.51 16.70
C TYR A 210 -3.17 1.86 17.19
N ASP A 211 -2.16 2.40 16.50
CA ASP A 211 -1.51 3.66 16.83
C ASP A 211 -2.51 4.82 16.68
N PHE A 212 -3.30 4.83 15.61
CA PHE A 212 -4.39 5.78 15.42
C PHE A 212 -5.46 5.70 16.52
N ASP A 213 -5.93 4.50 16.85
CA ASP A 213 -6.96 4.29 17.88
C ASP A 213 -6.45 4.71 19.26
N ARG A 214 -5.20 4.37 19.59
CA ARG A 214 -4.54 4.74 20.85
C ARG A 214 -4.48 6.26 21.02
N HIS A 215 -4.03 6.99 20.02
CA HIS A 215 -3.95 8.46 20.12
C HIS A 215 -5.35 9.10 20.09
N THR A 216 -6.31 8.52 19.36
CA THR A 216 -7.71 8.95 19.46
C THR A 216 -8.27 8.78 20.88
N GLN A 217 -7.91 7.68 21.56
CA GLN A 217 -8.25 7.47 22.96
C GLN A 217 -7.63 8.52 23.90
N GLU A 218 -6.42 9.02 23.63
CA GLU A 218 -5.80 10.10 24.42
C GLU A 218 -6.67 11.37 24.43
N LEU A 219 -7.26 11.74 23.28
CA LEU A 219 -8.20 12.86 23.21
C LEU A 219 -9.48 12.60 24.00
N LEU A 220 -10.02 11.37 23.95
CA LEU A 220 -11.20 10.99 24.71
C LEU A 220 -10.94 11.01 26.22
N ARG A 221 -9.74 10.58 26.65
CA ARG A 221 -9.30 10.64 28.04
C ARG A 221 -9.06 12.07 28.50
N TYR A 222 -8.50 12.92 27.64
CA TYR A 222 -8.36 14.35 27.94
C TYR A 222 -9.71 15.02 28.25
N ASN A 223 -10.77 14.67 27.52
CA ASN A 223 -12.12 15.21 27.78
C ASN A 223 -12.68 14.83 29.16
N ARG A 224 -12.12 13.82 29.84
CA ARG A 224 -12.52 13.39 31.18
C ARG A 224 -11.55 13.87 32.26
N ASP A 225 -10.26 13.63 32.04
CA ASP A 225 -9.22 13.78 33.05
C ASP A 225 -8.54 15.16 32.99
N HIS A 226 -8.73 15.91 31.89
CA HIS A 226 -8.10 17.20 31.60
C HIS A 226 -6.56 17.24 31.74
N ASN A 227 -5.91 16.08 31.61
CA ASN A 227 -4.46 15.97 31.69
C ASN A 227 -3.81 16.52 30.40
N SER A 228 -3.10 17.65 30.50
CA SER A 228 -2.44 18.31 29.38
C SER A 228 -1.39 17.45 28.68
N GLN A 229 -0.77 16.49 29.38
CA GLN A 229 0.21 15.58 28.80
C GLN A 229 -0.38 14.77 27.63
N LEU A 230 -1.66 14.38 27.73
CA LEU A 230 -2.36 13.64 26.67
C LEU A 230 -2.48 14.47 25.39
N LEU A 231 -2.65 15.79 25.50
CA LEU A 231 -2.67 16.68 24.34
C LEU A 231 -1.29 16.85 23.71
N GLU A 232 -0.23 16.87 24.52
CA GLU A 232 1.14 16.97 24.02
C GLU A 232 1.58 15.69 23.30
N GLU A 233 1.21 14.53 23.84
CA GLU A 233 1.43 13.22 23.21
C GLU A 233 0.70 13.13 21.87
N TYR A 234 -0.60 13.45 21.85
CA TYR A 234 -1.38 13.50 20.62
C TYR A 234 -0.80 14.49 19.61
N ALA A 235 -0.41 15.71 20.02
CA ALA A 235 0.13 16.71 19.12
C ALA A 235 1.43 16.25 18.44
N ARG A 236 2.32 15.60 19.21
CA ARG A 236 3.58 15.05 18.70
C ARG A 236 3.31 13.92 17.71
N TRP A 237 2.38 13.03 18.04
CA TRP A 237 1.95 11.96 17.15
C TRP A 237 1.31 12.50 15.87
N ALA A 238 0.35 13.43 15.98
CA ALA A 238 -0.35 14.02 14.86
C ALA A 238 0.61 14.66 13.86
N GLN A 239 1.69 15.30 14.34
CA GLN A 239 2.73 15.85 13.47
C GLN A 239 3.46 14.76 12.67
N ALA A 240 3.79 13.62 13.30
CA ALA A 240 4.42 12.49 12.62
C ALA A 240 3.44 11.79 11.66
N TYR A 241 2.20 11.58 12.08
CA TYR A 241 1.14 10.96 11.31
C TYR A 241 0.82 11.76 10.03
N LEU A 242 0.64 13.08 10.16
CA LEU A 242 0.34 13.97 9.03
C LEU A 242 1.54 14.20 8.07
N ALA A 243 2.74 13.71 8.42
CA ALA A 243 3.88 13.73 7.50
C ALA A 243 3.74 12.69 6.39
N VAL A 244 2.97 11.63 6.61
CA VAL A 244 2.76 10.52 5.66
C VAL A 244 1.28 10.33 5.28
N HIS A 245 0.35 10.71 6.16
CA HIS A 245 -1.09 10.65 5.91
C HIS A 245 -1.70 12.04 5.69
N ASN A 246 -2.87 12.05 5.06
CA ASN A 246 -3.68 13.24 4.82
C ASN A 246 -5.08 12.99 5.38
N ASP A 247 -5.26 13.24 6.68
CA ASP A 247 -6.50 12.97 7.42
C ASP A 247 -7.14 14.24 7.98
N ALA A 248 -8.39 14.52 7.58
CA ALA A 248 -9.11 15.72 7.97
C ALA A 248 -9.47 15.75 9.47
N GLY A 249 -9.73 14.61 10.11
CA GLY A 249 -9.97 14.54 11.55
C GLY A 249 -8.73 14.92 12.35
N VAL A 250 -7.58 14.35 11.99
CA VAL A 250 -6.30 14.63 12.65
C VAL A 250 -5.88 16.09 12.42
N TYR A 251 -6.08 16.65 11.22
CA TYR A 251 -5.87 18.08 10.98
C TYR A 251 -6.74 18.96 11.90
N ASP A 252 -8.05 18.69 12.02
CA ASP A 252 -8.95 19.48 12.88
C ASP A 252 -8.51 19.44 14.34
N SER A 253 -8.22 18.25 14.86
CA SER A 253 -7.71 18.06 16.23
C SER A 253 -6.38 18.79 16.45
N ALA A 254 -5.41 18.61 15.55
CA ALA A 254 -4.09 19.25 15.67
C ALA A 254 -4.16 20.78 15.60
N ILE A 255 -5.00 21.34 14.73
CA ILE A 255 -5.23 22.79 14.63
C ILE A 255 -5.84 23.33 15.94
N ARG A 256 -6.83 22.63 16.50
CA ARG A 256 -7.47 23.03 17.77
C ARG A 256 -6.48 23.00 18.92
N ILE A 257 -5.68 21.94 19.02
CA ILE A 257 -4.67 21.79 20.06
C ILE A 257 -3.59 22.88 19.94
N ALA A 258 -3.09 23.14 18.72
CA ALA A 258 -2.10 24.20 18.49
C ALA A 258 -2.64 25.59 18.88
N ARG A 259 -3.92 25.89 18.58
CA ARG A 259 -4.57 27.13 19.02
C ARG A 259 -4.71 27.20 20.54
N TYR A 260 -5.13 26.10 21.16
CA TYR A 260 -5.28 25.99 22.62
C TYR A 260 -3.94 26.21 23.35
N GLN A 261 -2.85 25.69 22.79
CA GLN A 261 -1.49 25.87 23.30
C GLN A 261 -0.88 27.24 22.96
N GLY A 262 -1.60 28.11 22.26
CA GLY A 262 -1.12 29.45 21.86
C GLY A 262 -0.14 29.45 20.67
N ASN A 263 0.12 28.30 20.04
CA ASN A 263 1.03 28.19 18.89
C ASN A 263 0.30 28.56 17.58
N GLN A 264 0.08 29.85 17.38
CA GLN A 264 -0.63 30.38 16.21
C GLN A 264 0.09 30.09 14.89
N THR A 265 1.43 30.08 14.89
CA THR A 265 2.23 29.77 13.70
C THR A 265 1.96 28.35 13.20
N LEU A 266 1.99 27.36 14.11
CA LEU A 266 1.68 25.97 13.77
C LEU A 266 0.21 25.82 13.36
N ALA A 267 -0.71 26.43 14.10
CA ALA A 267 -2.14 26.38 13.78
C ALA A 267 -2.45 26.92 12.39
N ASN A 268 -1.83 28.04 12.00
CA ASN A 268 -2.00 28.64 10.68
C ASN A 268 -1.40 27.75 9.60
N LYS A 269 -0.18 27.24 9.79
CA LYS A 269 0.45 26.30 8.85
C LYS A 269 -0.41 25.07 8.60
N LEU A 270 -0.91 24.43 9.66
CA LEU A 270 -1.79 23.26 9.54
C LEU A 270 -3.13 23.61 8.90
N SER A 271 -3.69 24.77 9.21
CA SER A 271 -4.93 25.26 8.58
C SER A 271 -4.74 25.49 7.08
N ASP A 272 -3.60 26.04 6.66
CA ASP A 272 -3.25 26.21 5.25
C ASP A 272 -3.18 24.86 4.55
N GLN A 273 -2.43 23.92 5.11
CA GLN A 273 -2.30 22.56 4.55
C GLN A 273 -3.67 21.86 4.45
N ALA A 274 -4.48 21.90 5.51
CA ALA A 274 -5.80 21.29 5.54
C ALA A 274 -6.75 21.92 4.50
N ARG A 275 -6.73 23.24 4.31
CA ARG A 275 -7.52 23.93 3.28
C ARG A 275 -7.19 23.45 1.87
N LEU A 276 -5.91 23.18 1.63
CA LEU A 276 -5.41 22.76 0.32
C LEU A 276 -5.82 21.31 0.03
N SER A 277 -5.79 20.46 1.06
CA SER A 277 -6.24 19.07 0.98
C SER A 277 -7.76 18.89 0.92
N PHE A 278 -8.51 19.72 1.66
CA PHE A 278 -9.94 19.55 1.96
C PHE A 278 -10.75 20.82 1.69
N TYR A 279 -10.63 21.39 0.50
CA TYR A 279 -11.23 22.69 0.15
C TYR A 279 -12.77 22.76 0.31
N ALA A 280 -13.49 21.63 0.20
CA ALA A 280 -14.95 21.62 0.36
C ALA A 280 -15.38 21.41 1.82
N ASP A 281 -14.48 20.97 2.69
CA ASP A 281 -14.77 20.72 4.10
C ASP A 281 -14.98 22.06 4.84
N SER A 282 -16.13 22.20 5.49
CA SER A 282 -16.52 23.44 6.18
C SER A 282 -15.61 23.75 7.37
N ARG A 283 -14.97 22.74 7.98
CA ARG A 283 -14.08 22.91 9.13
C ARG A 283 -12.86 23.79 8.82
N PHE A 284 -12.40 23.79 7.58
CA PHE A 284 -11.18 24.49 7.17
C PHE A 284 -11.46 25.78 6.39
N LYS A 285 -12.72 26.11 6.09
CA LYS A 285 -13.03 27.37 5.40
C LYS A 285 -12.59 28.57 6.25
N PRO A 286 -12.01 29.61 5.64
CA PRO A 286 -11.74 30.84 6.36
C PRO A 286 -13.06 31.35 6.96
N LYS A 287 -13.07 31.64 8.26
CA LYS A 287 -14.20 32.34 8.87
C LYS A 287 -14.32 33.68 8.13
N GLN A 288 -15.45 33.92 7.47
CA GLN A 288 -15.76 35.24 6.94
C GLN A 288 -15.81 36.17 8.15
N VAL A 289 -14.80 37.04 8.25
CA VAL A 289 -14.86 38.18 9.15
C VAL A 289 -15.86 39.13 8.50
N ASN A 290 -17.13 39.05 8.92
CA ASN A 290 -18.07 40.12 8.64
C ASN A 290 -17.53 41.34 9.37
N LEU A 291 -16.97 42.27 8.60
CA LEU A 291 -16.74 43.64 9.04
C LEU A 291 -18.12 44.31 9.00
N GLU A 292 -18.87 44.17 10.09
CA GLU A 292 -19.96 45.09 10.46
C GLU A 292 -19.43 46.13 11.44
#